data_AF-A0A7J4UWR3-F1
#
_entry.id   AF-A0A7J4UWR3-F1
#
_cell.length_a   1.000
_cell.length_b   1.000
_cell.length_c   1.000
_cell.angle_alpha   90.00
_cell.angle_beta   90.00
_cell.angle_gamma   90.00
#
_symmetry.space_group_name_H-M   'P 1'
#
loop_
_entity.id
_entity.type
_entity.pdbx_description
1 polymer ?
#
loop_
_entity_poly.entity_id
_entity_poly.type
_entity_poly.pdbx_seq_one_letter_code
_entity_poly.pdbx_strand_id
1 'polypeptide(L)'
;MENNVKKQGRPIGSNVRNNILALLSKDGPMHGYELYQKYIEHYPPVTMRLIYYHLKKGVSIGDLKVHKIEKKKGSYSWGNEVQNIVYSVK
;
A
#
# COMPACT_ATOMS: atom_id res chain seq x y z
N MET A 1 -31.80 -3.59 21.98
CA MET A 1 -31.88 -2.74 20.78
C MET A 1 -30.64 -1.86 20.79
N GLU A 2 -29.54 -2.34 20.18
CA GLU A 2 -28.28 -1.59 20.15
C GLU A 2 -28.24 -0.65 18.94
N ASN A 3 -27.88 0.59 19.23
CA ASN A 3 -28.01 1.74 18.36
C ASN A 3 -27.04 1.68 17.17
N ASN A 4 -27.57 1.48 15.96
CA ASN A 4 -26.85 1.59 14.70
C ASN A 4 -26.65 3.08 14.36
N VAL A 5 -25.61 3.70 14.93
CA VAL A 5 -25.20 5.06 14.54
C VAL A 5 -24.52 4.97 13.17
N LYS A 6 -25.32 5.04 12.10
CA LYS A 6 -24.82 5.33 10.75
C LYS A 6 -24.10 6.68 10.78
N LYS A 7 -22.76 6.67 10.83
CA LYS A 7 -21.95 7.86 10.56
C LYS A 7 -22.19 8.28 9.10
N GLN A 8 -23.08 9.25 8.89
CA GLN A 8 -23.25 9.90 7.60
C GLN A 8 -22.03 10.78 7.33
N GLY A 9 -21.21 10.37 6.37
CA GLY A 9 -20.03 11.09 5.89
C GLY A 9 -19.21 10.21 4.96
N ARG A 10 -18.55 10.81 3.96
CA ARG A 10 -17.51 10.08 3.20
C ARG A 10 -16.48 9.58 4.22
N PRO A 11 -16.11 8.28 4.24
CA PRO A 11 -15.19 7.75 5.22
C PRO A 11 -13.94 8.63 5.33
N ILE A 12 -13.49 8.91 6.55
CA ILE A 12 -12.27 9.67 6.81
C ILE A 12 -11.11 8.80 6.29
N GLY A 13 -10.71 9.04 5.05
CA GLY A 13 -9.70 8.27 4.35
C GLY A 13 -10.19 7.67 3.02
N SER A 14 -9.28 6.97 2.36
CA SER A 14 -9.61 6.18 1.17
C SER A 14 -9.77 4.73 1.59
N ASN A 15 -10.82 4.05 1.13
CA ASN A 15 -10.99 2.61 1.32
C ASN A 15 -9.73 1.85 0.86
N VAL A 16 -9.11 2.31 -0.23
CA VAL A 16 -7.87 1.74 -0.76
C VAL A 16 -6.71 1.91 0.24
N ARG A 17 -6.56 3.08 0.86
CA ARG A 17 -5.49 3.31 1.85
C ARG A 17 -5.71 2.46 3.11
N ASN A 18 -6.95 2.36 3.58
CA ASN A 18 -7.27 1.55 4.76
C ASN A 18 -7.00 0.06 4.51
N ASN A 19 -7.34 -0.43 3.33
CA ASN A 19 -7.03 -1.81 2.91
C ASN A 19 -5.51 -2.05 2.81
N ILE A 20 -4.75 -1.08 2.26
CA ILE A 20 -3.28 -1.15 2.22
C ILE A 20 -2.70 -1.23 3.64
N LEU A 21 -3.19 -0.41 4.58
CA LEU A 21 -2.75 -0.45 5.97
C LEU A 21 -3.09 -1.79 6.62
N ALA A 22 -4.30 -2.31 6.39
CA ALA A 22 -4.71 -3.61 6.90
C ALA A 22 -3.80 -4.75 6.40
N LEU A 23 -3.46 -4.77 5.11
CA LEU A 23 -2.53 -5.75 4.54
C LEU A 23 -1.14 -5.64 5.15
N LEU A 24 -0.57 -4.43 5.22
CA LEU A 24 0.78 -4.23 5.76
C LEU A 24 0.85 -4.51 7.27
N SER A 25 -0.21 -4.26 8.02
CA SER A 25 -0.30 -4.62 9.44
C SER A 25 -0.40 -6.13 9.67
N LYS A 26 -1.16 -6.83 8.82
CA LYS A 26 -1.41 -8.28 8.97
C LYS A 26 -0.25 -9.13 8.44
N ASP A 27 0.23 -8.80 7.25
CA ASP A 27 1.17 -9.63 6.49
C ASP A 27 2.61 -9.12 6.57
N GLY A 28 2.82 -7.92 7.12
CA GLY A 28 4.13 -7.30 7.30
C GLY A 28 4.57 -6.41 6.13
N PRO A 29 5.84 -5.95 6.16
CA PRO A 29 6.37 -5.03 5.15
C PRO A 29 6.46 -5.67 3.77
N MET A 30 5.98 -4.96 2.75
CA MET A 30 5.94 -5.45 1.37
C MET A 30 6.37 -4.36 0.37
N HIS A 31 6.88 -4.78 -0.79
CA HIS A 31 7.16 -3.84 -1.88
C HIS A 31 5.88 -3.53 -2.69
N GLY A 32 5.87 -2.40 -3.40
CA GLY A 32 4.65 -1.88 -4.04
C GLY A 32 3.96 -2.85 -5.01
N TYR A 33 4.73 -3.62 -5.79
CA TYR A 33 4.17 -4.61 -6.72
C TYR A 33 3.57 -5.82 -6.00
N GLU A 34 4.24 -6.37 -4.99
CA GLU A 34 3.71 -7.47 -4.17
C GLU A 34 2.43 -7.04 -3.44
N LEU A 35 2.44 -5.85 -2.85
CA LEU A 35 1.25 -5.29 -2.22
C LEU A 35 0.08 -5.16 -3.20
N TYR A 36 0.36 -4.76 -4.44
CA TYR A 36 -0.67 -4.70 -5.49
C TYR A 36 -1.26 -6.08 -5.79
N GLN A 37 -0.42 -7.12 -5.94
CA GLN A 37 -0.87 -8.50 -6.18
C GLN A 37 -1.76 -9.00 -5.03
N LYS A 38 -1.33 -8.83 -3.78
CA LYS A 38 -2.15 -9.20 -2.61
C LYS A 38 -3.42 -8.37 -2.50
N TYR A 39 -3.36 -7.10 -2.87
CA TYR A 39 -4.54 -6.22 -2.82
C TYR A 39 -5.63 -6.72 -3.75
N ILE A 40 -5.32 -7.04 -5.00
CA ILE A 40 -6.31 -7.49 -5.98
C ILE A 40 -6.83 -8.91 -5.70
N GLU A 41 -6.10 -9.71 -4.91
CA GLU A 41 -6.53 -11.03 -4.43
C GLU A 41 -7.60 -10.91 -3.32
N HIS A 42 -7.49 -9.90 -2.45
CA HIS A 42 -8.35 -9.77 -1.26
C HIS A 42 -9.41 -8.66 -1.34
N TYR A 43 -9.28 -7.71 -2.26
CA TYR A 43 -10.13 -6.51 -2.35
C TYR A 43 -10.53 -6.22 -3.80
N PRO A 44 -11.56 -5.37 -4.04
CA PRO A 44 -11.94 -4.97 -5.39
C PRO A 44 -10.74 -4.42 -6.17
N PRO A 45 -10.52 -4.85 -7.41
CA PRO A 45 -9.31 -4.53 -8.15
C PRO A 45 -9.19 -3.03 -8.40
N VAL A 46 -7.96 -2.52 -8.30
CA VAL A 46 -7.61 -1.13 -8.59
C VAL A 46 -6.43 -1.09 -9.55
N THR A 47 -6.11 0.08 -10.10
CA THR A 47 -4.88 0.20 -10.88
C THR A 47 -3.66 0.16 -9.97
N MET A 48 -2.57 -0.45 -10.44
CA MET A 48 -1.29 -0.44 -9.74
C MET A 48 -0.84 1.00 -9.39
N ARG A 49 -1.07 1.96 -10.30
CA ARG A 49 -0.78 3.39 -10.08
C ARG A 49 -1.51 3.95 -8.85
N LEU A 50 -2.75 3.53 -8.59
CA LEU A 50 -3.50 3.98 -7.42
C LEU A 50 -2.89 3.45 -6.11
N ILE A 51 -2.36 2.23 -6.11
CA ILE A 51 -1.60 1.68 -4.96
C ILE A 51 -0.36 2.53 -4.70
N TYR A 52 0.46 2.80 -5.72
CA TYR A 52 1.66 3.64 -5.56
C TYR A 52 1.34 5.07 -5.11
N TYR A 53 0.23 5.64 -5.59
CA TYR A 53 -0.27 6.93 -5.11
C TYR A 53 -0.58 6.89 -3.61
N HIS A 54 -1.30 5.86 -3.15
CA HIS A 54 -1.64 5.71 -1.74
C HIS A 54 -0.45 5.39 -0.84
N LEU A 55 0.55 4.64 -1.33
CA LEU A 55 1.81 4.42 -0.63
C LEU A 55 2.55 5.75 -0.41
N LYS A 56 2.75 6.53 -1.47
CA LYS A 56 3.41 7.84 -1.38
C LYS A 56 2.63 8.80 -0.48
N LYS A 57 1.30 8.84 -0.62
CA LYS A 57 0.43 9.68 0.22
C LYS A 57 0.48 9.24 1.69
N GLY A 58 0.46 7.94 1.96
CA GLY A 58 0.53 7.35 3.30
C GLY A 58 1.85 7.68 3.99
N VAL A 59 2.97 7.66 3.28
CA VAL A 59 4.26 8.13 3.81
C VAL A 59 4.23 9.63 4.12
N SER A 60 3.70 10.44 3.19
CA SER A 60 3.61 11.90 3.36
C SER A 60 2.76 12.34 4.56
N ILE A 61 1.73 11.58 4.93
CA ILE A 61 0.86 11.90 6.07
C ILE A 61 1.26 11.18 7.36
N GLY A 62 2.27 10.29 7.30
CA GLY A 62 2.81 9.57 8.45
C GLY A 62 2.10 8.27 8.82
N ASP A 63 1.16 7.78 8.00
CA ASP A 63 0.50 6.48 8.20
C ASP A 63 1.43 5.30 7.83
N LEU A 64 2.36 5.54 6.91
CA LEU A 64 3.33 4.56 6.41
C LEU A 64 4.75 5.08 6.58
N LYS A 65 5.72 4.16 6.56
CA LYS A 65 7.14 4.46 6.47
C LYS A 65 7.81 3.60 5.40
N VAL A 66 8.90 4.12 4.83
CA VAL A 66 9.82 3.31 4.02
C VAL A 66 10.59 2.41 4.97
N HIS A 67 10.38 1.10 4.86
CA HIS A 67 11.04 0.10 5.67
C HIS A 67 12.48 -0.13 5.22
N LYS A 68 12.68 -0.35 3.91
CA LYS A 68 13.99 -0.46 3.27
C LYS A 68 13.90 -0.20 1.77
N ILE A 69 15.04 0.07 1.16
CA ILE A 69 15.20 0.13 -0.29
C ILE A 69 16.12 -1.01 -0.68
N GLU A 70 15.58 -1.99 -1.39
CA GLU A 70 16.33 -3.12 -1.92
C GLU A 70 16.79 -2.81 -3.33
N LYS A 71 18.11 -2.87 -3.57
CA LYS A 71 18.68 -2.76 -4.90
C LYS A 71 18.95 -4.15 -5.42
N LYS A 72 18.29 -4.52 -6.52
CA LYS A 72 18.54 -5.78 -7.22
C LYS A 72 19.35 -5.49 -8.47
N LYS A 73 20.61 -5.93 -8.50
CA LYS A 73 21.44 -5.89 -9.71
C LYS A 73 20.90 -6.91 -10.69
N GLY A 74 20.76 -6.52 -11.96
CA GLY A 74 20.28 -7.39 -13.02
C GLY A 74 20.44 -6.73 -14.38
N SER A 75 20.58 -7.52 -15.43
CA SER A 75 20.62 -6.99 -16.80
C SER A 75 19.19 -6.83 -17.28
N TYR A 76 18.66 -5.61 -17.14
CA TYR A 76 17.35 -5.24 -17.67
C TYR A 76 17.53 -4.40 -18.92
N SER A 77 16.56 -4.43 -19.83
CA SER A 77 16.57 -3.66 -21.08
C SER A 77 16.66 -2.14 -20.88
N TRP A 78 16.52 -1.65 -19.64
CA TRP A 78 16.51 -0.23 -19.29
C TRP A 78 17.51 0.14 -18.17
N GLY A 79 18.44 -0.76 -17.80
CA GLY A 79 19.48 -0.48 -16.80
C GLY A 79 19.98 -1.70 -16.04
N ASN A 80 21.05 -1.50 -15.28
CA ASN A 80 21.77 -2.58 -14.56
C ASN A 80 21.24 -2.84 -13.14
N GLU A 81 20.29 -2.05 -12.65
CA GLU A 81 19.76 -2.12 -11.28
C GLU A 81 18.27 -1.77 -11.23
N VAL A 82 17.51 -2.50 -10.41
CA VAL A 82 16.11 -2.19 -10.06
C VAL A 82 16.03 -1.89 -8.57
N GLN A 83 15.28 -0.84 -8.20
CA GLN A 83 15.04 -0.47 -6.82
C GLN A 83 13.62 -0.87 -6.40
N ASN A 84 13.53 -1.70 -5.37
CA ASN A 84 12.27 -2.03 -4.71
C ASN A 84 12.18 -1.28 -3.38
N ILE A 85 11.19 -0.40 -3.26
CA ILE A 85 10.88 0.28 -2.00
C ILE A 85 9.91 -0.62 -1.24
N VAL A 86 10.33 -1.05 -0.05
CA VAL A 86 9.51 -1.84 0.89
C VAL A 86 8.85 -0.87 1.88
N TYR A 87 7.56 -1.00 2.07
CA TYR A 87 6.76 -0.14 2.94
C TYR A 87 6.29 -0.92 4.17
N SER A 88 6.15 -0.24 5.30
CA SER A 88 5.50 -0.79 6.49
C SER A 88 4.58 0.24 7.13
N VAL A 89 3.67 -0.22 7.98
CA VAL A 89 2.93 0.67 8.88
C VAL A 89 3.92 1.32 9.86
N LYS A 90 3.63 2.56 10.25
CA LYS A 90 4.49 3.32 11.15
C LYS A 90 4.58 2.69 12.53
#